data_AF-A0AA39P5F5-F1
#
_entry.id   AF-A0AA39P5F5-F1
#
_cell.length_a   1.000
_cell.length_b   1.000
_cell.length_c   1.000
_cell.angle_alpha   90.00
_cell.angle_beta   90.00
_cell.angle_gamma   90.00
#
_symmetry.space_group_name_H-M   'P 1'
#
loop_
_entity.id
_entity.type
_entity.pdbx_description
1 polymer ?
#
loop_
_entity_poly.entity_id
_entity_poly.type
_entity_poly.pdbx_seq_one_letter_code
_entity_poly.pdbx_strand_id
1 'polypeptide(L)'
;MASLLTFVVYMMCEHPEMATCLRLEIIKKVGTRAPTYEDIHDMKYLRAFLNETLRLYPVVPINTRTSKVATTLPNKGQAPYYVRKDTMVAYSVFLMHQQMDLWGPDALEFDLDRFLDGHLHKYLTLNPFIFVPFNAGPRICLANSLHITRLTFSSFSLAMDAQPAEGIPLKTWTKAPGTTKGRDKIMFGLHCI
;
A
#
# COMPACT_ATOMS: atom_id res chain seq x y z
N MET A 1 7.32 9.38 -2.86
CA MET A 1 7.27 10.07 -1.55
C MET A 1 6.00 10.91 -1.42
N ALA A 2 5.77 11.91 -2.28
CA ALA A 2 4.54 12.74 -2.19
C ALA A 2 3.24 11.92 -2.27
N SER A 3 3.15 10.96 -3.20
CA SER A 3 1.98 10.10 -3.36
C SER A 3 1.67 9.24 -2.12
N LEU A 4 2.68 8.57 -1.55
CA LEU A 4 2.53 7.83 -0.30
C LEU A 4 2.00 8.73 0.81
N LEU A 5 2.55 9.94 0.90
CA LEU A 5 2.15 10.86 1.94
C LEU A 5 0.69 11.29 1.82
N THR A 6 0.23 11.57 0.60
CA THR A 6 -1.17 11.86 0.33
C THR A 6 -2.09 10.74 0.83
N PHE A 7 -1.76 9.49 0.52
CA PHE A 7 -2.56 8.34 0.97
C PHE A 7 -2.47 8.11 2.48
N VAL A 8 -1.31 8.35 3.11
CA VAL A 8 -1.16 8.29 4.57
C VAL A 8 -2.08 9.30 5.25
N VAL A 9 -2.06 10.55 4.80
CA VAL A 9 -2.94 11.60 5.35
C VAL A 9 -4.41 11.26 5.10
N TYR A 10 -4.75 10.76 3.91
CA TYR A 10 -6.09 10.30 3.60
C TYR A 10 -6.56 9.19 4.56
N MET A 11 -5.75 8.13 4.74
CA MET A 11 -6.08 7.02 5.64
C MET A 11 -6.19 7.47 7.09
N MET A 12 -5.38 8.44 7.53
CA MET A 12 -5.53 9.00 8.87
C MET A 12 -6.82 9.83 9.02
N CYS A 13 -7.28 10.52 7.97
CA CYS A 13 -8.58 11.20 7.99
C CYS A 13 -9.76 10.22 8.01
N GLU A 14 -9.62 9.08 7.33
CA GLU A 14 -10.62 8.00 7.33
C GLU A 14 -10.68 7.27 8.68
N HIS A 15 -9.54 7.13 9.35
CA HIS A 15 -9.35 6.40 10.60
C HIS A 15 -8.75 7.27 11.73
N PRO A 16 -9.52 8.24 12.27
CA PRO A 16 -9.03 9.17 13.29
C PRO A 16 -8.57 8.47 14.59
N GLU A 17 -9.14 7.31 14.90
CA GLU A 17 -8.72 6.44 16.01
C GLU A 17 -7.28 5.95 15.83
N MET A 18 -6.92 5.50 14.63
CA MET A 18 -5.56 5.03 14.31
C MET A 18 -4.58 6.19 14.30
N ALA A 19 -4.99 7.37 13.81
CA ALA A 19 -4.18 8.59 13.85
C ALA A 19 -3.83 8.99 15.30
N THR A 20 -4.78 8.83 16.23
CA THR A 20 -4.56 9.09 17.65
C THR A 20 -3.54 8.09 18.24
N CYS A 21 -3.69 6.80 17.93
CA CYS A 21 -2.74 5.76 18.35
C CYS A 21 -1.33 5.99 17.81
N LEU A 22 -1.18 6.38 16.53
CA LEU A 22 0.11 6.75 15.93
C LEU A 22 0.76 7.91 16.67
N ARG A 23 -0.02 8.96 16.97
CA ARG A 23 0.47 10.12 17.71
C ARG A 23 0.96 9.73 19.10
N LEU A 24 0.24 8.85 19.79
CA LEU A 24 0.66 8.35 21.11
C LEU A 24 1.95 7.53 21.03
N GLU A 25 2.11 6.67 20.02
CA GLU A 25 3.35 5.90 19.80
C GLU A 25 4.55 6.83 19.57
N ILE A 26 4.38 7.84 18.70
CA ILE A 26 5.43 8.82 18.39
C ILE A 26 5.81 9.63 19.64
N ILE A 27 4.83 10.15 20.39
CA ILE A 27 5.09 10.90 21.63
C ILE A 27 5.80 10.02 22.66
N LYS A 28 5.40 8.75 22.79
CA LYS A 28 6.01 7.81 23.73
C LYS A 28 7.47 7.49 23.40
N LYS A 29 7.80 7.31 22.11
CA LYS A 29 9.14 6.90 21.67
C LYS A 29 10.09 8.08 21.49
N VAL A 30 9.61 9.19 20.94
CA VAL A 30 10.43 10.34 20.53
C VAL A 30 10.23 11.55 21.44
N GLY A 31 9.03 11.75 22.00
CA GLY A 31 8.74 12.91 22.83
C GLY A 31 8.95 14.23 22.08
N THR A 32 9.82 15.09 22.60
CA THR A 32 10.10 16.44 22.05
C THR A 32 11.38 16.53 21.21
N ARG A 33 12.19 15.47 21.14
CA ARG A 33 13.42 15.45 20.35
C ARG A 33 13.14 15.10 18.88
N ALA A 34 14.16 15.21 18.03
CA ALA A 34 14.08 14.66 16.68
C ALA A 34 14.13 13.11 16.72
N PRO A 35 13.36 12.41 15.87
CA PRO A 35 13.44 10.96 15.74
C PRO A 35 14.76 10.52 15.10
N THR A 36 15.35 9.43 15.59
CA THR A 36 16.47 8.74 14.93
C THR A 36 15.97 7.63 14.01
N TYR A 37 16.86 7.03 13.24
CA TYR A 37 16.52 5.89 12.39
C TYR A 37 16.05 4.68 13.22
N GLU A 38 16.71 4.41 14.34
CA GLU A 38 16.37 3.32 15.26
C GLU A 38 15.00 3.50 15.89
N ASP A 39 14.62 4.74 16.23
CA ASP A 39 13.29 5.00 16.78
C ASP A 39 12.18 4.60 15.83
N ILE A 40 12.33 4.97 14.56
CA ILE A 40 11.35 4.73 13.50
C ILE A 40 11.31 3.23 13.19
N HIS A 41 12.46 2.57 13.18
CA HIS A 41 12.53 1.12 13.05
C HIS A 41 11.72 0.40 14.15
N ASP A 42 11.77 0.91 15.38
CA ASP A 42 11.10 0.33 16.54
C ASP A 42 9.61 0.70 16.67
N MET A 43 9.13 1.71 15.93
CA MET A 43 7.71 2.09 15.89
C MET A 43 6.93 1.10 15.03
N LYS A 44 6.55 -0.02 15.64
CA LYS A 44 5.86 -1.12 14.94
C LYS A 44 4.51 -0.68 14.39
N TYR A 45 3.76 0.15 15.12
CA TYR A 45 2.43 0.58 14.69
C TYR A 45 2.52 1.55 13.50
N LEU A 46 3.44 2.52 13.54
CA LEU A 46 3.75 3.38 12.41
C LEU A 46 4.12 2.58 11.16
N ARG A 47 5.01 1.61 11.30
CA ARG A 47 5.44 0.77 10.16
C ARG A 47 4.30 -0.09 9.62
N ALA A 48 3.46 -0.66 10.49
CA ALA A 48 2.28 -1.40 10.08
C ALA A 48 1.31 -0.50 9.29
N PHE A 49 1.08 0.72 9.76
CA PHE A 49 0.24 1.71 9.07
C PHE A 49 0.77 2.08 7.70
N LEU A 50 2.07 2.35 7.58
CA LEU A 50 2.70 2.66 6.29
C LEU A 50 2.63 1.48 5.32
N ASN A 51 2.88 0.27 5.81
CA ASN A 51 2.82 -0.94 4.98
C ASN A 51 1.40 -1.26 4.50
N GLU A 52 0.40 -1.13 5.37
CA GLU A 52 -1.00 -1.34 5.00
C GLU A 52 -1.48 -0.26 4.02
N THR A 53 -1.03 0.99 4.21
CA THR A 53 -1.29 2.07 3.24
C THR A 53 -0.69 1.74 1.88
N LEU A 54 0.57 1.28 1.84
CA LEU A 54 1.24 0.87 0.61
C LEU A 54 0.62 -0.37 -0.05
N ARG A 55 -0.01 -1.25 0.74
CA ARG A 55 -0.72 -2.43 0.26
C ARG A 55 -1.97 -2.04 -0.51
N LEU A 56 -2.81 -1.17 0.06
CA LEU A 56 -4.03 -0.72 -0.61
C LEU A 56 -3.74 0.32 -1.71
N TYR A 57 -2.77 1.19 -1.48
CA TYR A 57 -2.42 2.32 -2.36
C TYR A 57 -0.94 2.30 -2.76
N PRO A 58 -0.49 1.30 -3.54
CA PRO A 58 0.88 1.24 -4.03
C PRO A 58 1.17 2.42 -4.97
N VAL A 59 2.32 3.06 -4.75
CA VAL A 59 2.77 4.20 -5.58
C VAL A 59 3.00 3.80 -7.04
N VAL A 60 3.41 2.55 -7.27
CA VAL A 60 3.62 1.98 -8.61
C VAL A 60 2.72 0.75 -8.76
N PRO A 61 1.48 0.92 -9.28
CA PRO A 61 0.48 -0.15 -9.27
C PRO A 61 0.76 -1.25 -10.30
N ILE A 62 1.47 -0.95 -11.38
CA ILE A 62 1.81 -1.92 -12.44
C ILE A 62 3.31 -1.83 -12.71
N ASN A 63 3.95 -2.99 -12.86
CA ASN A 63 5.35 -3.07 -13.24
C ASN A 63 5.53 -3.97 -14.46
N THR A 64 6.54 -3.67 -15.28
CA THR A 64 6.77 -4.38 -16.55
C THR A 64 8.23 -4.80 -16.72
N ARG A 65 8.45 -5.91 -17.41
CA ARG A 65 9.76 -6.41 -17.83
C ARG A 65 9.69 -6.84 -19.29
N THR A 66 10.73 -6.51 -20.07
CA THR A 66 10.83 -6.96 -21.45
C THR A 66 11.87 -8.07 -21.55
N SER A 67 11.50 -9.20 -22.16
CA SER A 67 12.41 -10.32 -22.33
C SER A 67 13.48 -10.02 -23.37
N LYS A 68 14.76 -10.14 -23.03
CA LYS A 68 15.88 -9.92 -23.98
C LYS A 68 16.18 -11.13 -24.86
N VAL A 69 15.74 -12.31 -24.44
CA VAL A 69 15.90 -13.60 -25.13
C VAL A 69 14.59 -14.38 -25.06
N ALA A 70 14.42 -15.40 -25.90
CA ALA A 70 13.31 -16.32 -25.69
C ALA A 70 13.51 -17.06 -24.37
N THR A 71 12.48 -17.08 -23.52
CA THR A 71 12.54 -17.69 -22.20
C THR A 71 11.19 -18.32 -21.86
N THR A 72 11.09 -18.91 -20.68
CA THR A 72 9.84 -19.45 -20.14
C THR A 72 9.55 -18.90 -18.75
N LEU A 73 8.27 -18.76 -18.42
CA LEU A 73 7.82 -18.45 -17.06
C LEU A 73 7.23 -19.69 -16.40
N PRO A 74 7.52 -19.93 -15.11
CA PRO A 74 6.95 -21.05 -14.39
C PRO A 74 5.43 -20.91 -14.29
N ASN A 75 4.73 -22.02 -14.51
CA ASN A 75 3.28 -22.12 -14.34
C ASN A 75 3.02 -23.21 -13.30
N LYS A 76 2.35 -22.86 -12.19
CA LYS A 76 2.20 -23.78 -11.04
C LYS A 76 1.43 -25.04 -11.47
N GLY A 77 2.14 -26.18 -11.50
CA GLY A 77 1.55 -27.49 -11.81
C GLY A 77 1.18 -27.72 -13.28
N GLN A 78 1.62 -26.85 -14.19
CA GLN A 78 1.31 -26.91 -15.62
C GLN A 78 2.57 -26.65 -16.47
N ALA A 79 2.44 -26.80 -17.79
CA ALA A 79 3.52 -26.46 -18.71
C ALA A 79 3.89 -24.97 -18.59
N PRO A 80 5.19 -24.62 -18.62
CA PRO A 80 5.64 -23.25 -18.46
C PRO A 80 5.21 -22.38 -19.65
N TYR A 81 4.95 -21.10 -19.39
CA TYR A 81 4.56 -20.16 -20.44
C TYR A 81 5.77 -19.77 -21.28
N TYR A 82 5.71 -20.01 -22.59
CA TYR A 82 6.74 -19.51 -23.51
C TYR A 82 6.63 -18.00 -23.67
N VAL A 83 7.75 -17.31 -23.46
CA VAL A 83 7.89 -15.87 -23.64
C VAL A 83 8.92 -15.62 -24.73
N ARG A 84 8.44 -15.14 -25.88
CA ARG A 84 9.30 -14.80 -27.02
C ARG A 84 10.22 -13.63 -26.65
N LYS A 85 11.39 -13.57 -27.30
CA LYS A 85 12.25 -12.38 -27.28
C LYS A 85 11.45 -11.11 -27.60
N ASP A 86 11.80 -10.01 -26.92
CA ASP A 86 11.19 -8.68 -27.04
C ASP A 86 9.70 -8.64 -26.65
N THR A 87 9.28 -9.54 -25.74
CA THR A 87 7.93 -9.54 -25.18
C THR A 87 7.90 -8.81 -23.84
N MET A 88 6.95 -7.89 -23.70
CA MET A 88 6.68 -7.21 -22.43
C MET A 88 5.75 -8.06 -21.56
N VAL A 89 6.19 -8.34 -20.34
CA VAL A 89 5.44 -9.03 -19.30
C VAL A 89 5.12 -8.01 -18.22
N ALA A 90 3.84 -7.82 -17.92
CA ALA A 90 3.36 -6.91 -16.88
C ALA A 90 2.78 -7.70 -15.71
N TYR A 91 2.97 -7.21 -14.49
CA TYR A 91 2.23 -7.67 -13.32
C TYR A 91 1.66 -6.48 -12.55
N SER A 92 0.47 -6.67 -11.99
CA SER A 92 -0.21 -5.64 -11.20
C SER A 92 0.08 -5.85 -9.72
N VAL A 93 0.90 -4.97 -9.16
CA VAL A 93 1.16 -4.87 -7.72
C VAL A 93 -0.14 -4.55 -7.00
N PHE A 94 -0.94 -3.63 -7.54
CA PHE A 94 -2.22 -3.21 -6.99
C PHE A 94 -3.20 -4.38 -6.84
N LEU A 95 -3.42 -5.16 -7.90
CA LEU A 95 -4.34 -6.30 -7.83
C LEU A 95 -3.82 -7.39 -6.92
N MET A 96 -2.51 -7.68 -6.97
CA MET A 96 -1.91 -8.71 -6.13
C MET A 96 -2.01 -8.38 -4.63
N HIS A 97 -1.84 -7.11 -4.27
CA HIS A 97 -1.95 -6.65 -2.88
C HIS A 97 -3.38 -6.68 -2.35
N GLN A 98 -4.38 -6.71 -3.23
CA GLN A 98 -5.81 -6.72 -2.90
C GLN A 98 -6.50 -8.06 -3.21
N GLN A 99 -5.75 -9.05 -3.71
CA GLN A 99 -6.32 -10.33 -4.12
C GLN A 99 -6.72 -11.16 -2.90
N MET A 100 -8.00 -11.55 -2.85
CA MET A 100 -8.58 -12.29 -1.73
C MET A 100 -7.94 -13.67 -1.54
N ASP A 101 -7.50 -14.32 -2.62
CA ASP A 101 -6.80 -15.61 -2.54
C ASP A 101 -5.46 -15.52 -1.79
N LEU A 102 -4.85 -14.33 -1.75
CA LEU A 102 -3.56 -14.09 -1.10
C LEU A 102 -3.73 -13.50 0.30
N TRP A 103 -4.70 -12.59 0.48
CA TRP A 103 -4.86 -11.78 1.70
C TRP A 103 -6.08 -12.14 2.56
N GLY A 104 -6.97 -12.99 2.05
CA GLY A 104 -8.22 -13.37 2.70
C GLY A 104 -9.45 -12.58 2.22
N PRO A 105 -10.65 -12.90 2.71
CA PRO A 105 -11.89 -12.24 2.28
C PRO A 105 -11.95 -10.74 2.61
N ASP A 106 -11.16 -10.32 3.60
CA ASP A 106 -10.99 -8.96 4.09
C ASP A 106 -9.84 -8.21 3.40
N ALA A 107 -9.32 -8.71 2.28
CA ALA A 107 -8.19 -8.11 1.55
C ALA A 107 -8.36 -6.64 1.18
N LEU A 108 -9.59 -6.14 1.10
CA LEU A 108 -9.88 -4.74 0.77
C LEU A 108 -10.07 -3.86 2.02
N GLU A 109 -10.08 -4.44 3.21
CA GLU A 109 -10.17 -3.70 4.46
C GLU A 109 -8.78 -3.23 4.90
N PHE A 110 -8.74 -2.07 5.54
CA PHE A 110 -7.51 -1.52 6.11
C PHE A 110 -7.30 -2.11 7.51
N ASP A 111 -6.43 -3.11 7.60
CA ASP A 111 -6.15 -3.84 8.84
C ASP A 111 -4.65 -3.83 9.15
N LEU A 112 -4.30 -3.13 10.23
CA LEU A 112 -2.92 -3.00 10.69
C LEU A 112 -2.37 -4.30 11.27
N ASP A 113 -3.23 -5.16 11.80
CA ASP A 113 -2.81 -6.39 12.47
C ASP A 113 -2.06 -7.31 11.50
N ARG A 114 -2.35 -7.21 10.18
CA ARG A 114 -1.62 -7.90 9.10
C ARG A 114 -0.11 -7.72 9.15
N PHE A 115 0.35 -6.56 9.60
CA PHE A 115 1.76 -6.19 9.68
C PHE A 115 2.30 -6.13 11.11
N LEU A 116 1.48 -6.47 12.10
CA LEU A 116 1.88 -6.63 13.50
C LEU A 116 2.24 -8.09 13.80
N ASP A 117 3.00 -8.28 14.89
CA ASP A 117 3.56 -9.58 15.27
C ASP A 117 2.44 -10.63 15.46
N GLY A 118 2.66 -11.86 14.99
CA GLY A 118 1.68 -12.97 15.03
C GLY A 118 0.96 -13.22 13.70
N HIS A 119 0.49 -12.18 13.00
CA HIS A 119 -0.19 -12.30 11.70
C HIS A 119 0.76 -12.13 10.51
N LEU A 120 1.91 -11.48 10.72
CA LEU A 120 2.97 -11.35 9.69
C LEU A 120 3.40 -12.72 9.12
N HIS A 121 3.44 -13.75 9.97
CA HIS A 121 3.79 -15.12 9.56
C HIS A 121 2.73 -15.78 8.69
N LYS A 122 1.44 -15.49 8.94
CA LYS A 122 0.31 -16.06 8.20
C LYS A 122 0.37 -15.72 6.71
N TYR A 123 0.81 -14.51 6.37
CA TYR A 123 0.79 -14.02 5.00
C TYR A 123 2.19 -13.94 4.38
N LEU A 124 3.09 -13.17 5.00
CA LEU A 124 4.34 -12.75 4.34
C LEU A 124 5.46 -13.77 4.45
N THR A 125 5.49 -14.59 5.51
CA THR A 125 6.57 -15.59 5.69
C THR A 125 6.40 -16.78 4.73
N LEU A 126 5.17 -17.16 4.43
CA LEU A 126 4.88 -18.26 3.47
C LEU A 126 5.10 -17.84 2.02
N ASN A 127 4.79 -16.59 1.67
CA ASN A 127 5.00 -16.07 0.33
C ASN A 127 5.42 -14.60 0.36
N PRO A 128 6.72 -14.30 0.48
CA PRO A 128 7.22 -12.92 0.58
C PRO A 128 6.86 -12.05 -0.62
N PHE A 129 6.59 -12.66 -1.79
CA PHE A 129 6.32 -11.94 -3.03
C PHE A 129 4.87 -11.44 -3.15
N ILE A 130 3.97 -11.75 -2.21
CA ILE A 130 2.61 -11.17 -2.21
C ILE A 130 2.60 -9.69 -1.82
N PHE A 131 3.66 -9.22 -1.15
CA PHE A 131 3.81 -7.82 -0.73
C PHE A 131 5.14 -7.27 -1.23
N VAL A 132 5.06 -6.44 -2.26
CA VAL A 132 6.23 -5.88 -2.99
C VAL A 132 6.05 -4.39 -3.27
N PRO A 133 5.77 -3.56 -2.25
CA PRO A 133 5.54 -2.12 -2.43
C PRO A 133 6.76 -1.40 -3.06
N PHE A 134 7.95 -1.98 -2.89
CA PHE A 134 9.22 -1.49 -3.43
C PHE A 134 9.85 -2.43 -4.47
N ASN A 135 9.05 -3.33 -5.04
CA ASN A 135 9.51 -4.48 -5.82
C ASN A 135 10.42 -5.44 -5.03
N ALA A 136 10.89 -6.49 -5.70
CA ALA A 136 11.80 -7.48 -5.16
C ALA A 136 12.92 -7.81 -6.16
N GLY A 137 13.98 -8.46 -5.66
CA GLY A 137 15.13 -8.87 -6.47
C GLY A 137 16.11 -7.72 -6.77
N PRO A 138 16.94 -7.84 -7.83
CA PRO A 138 18.08 -6.95 -8.08
C PRO A 138 17.70 -5.52 -8.46
N ARG A 139 16.42 -5.24 -8.70
CA ARG A 139 15.87 -3.91 -9.01
C ARG A 139 14.93 -3.41 -7.91
N ILE A 140 15.13 -3.85 -6.67
CA ILE A 140 14.42 -3.31 -5.51
C ILE A 140 14.66 -1.81 -5.42
N CYS A 141 13.61 -1.06 -5.07
CA CYS A 141 13.69 0.39 -4.96
C CYS A 141 14.74 0.78 -3.92
N LEU A 142 15.70 1.62 -4.30
CA LEU A 142 16.72 2.16 -3.38
C LEU A 142 16.08 2.99 -2.26
N ALA A 143 14.89 3.56 -2.50
CA ALA A 143 14.18 4.33 -1.50
C ALA A 143 13.59 3.45 -0.37
N ASN A 144 13.62 2.11 -0.46
CA ASN A 144 13.12 1.19 0.57
C ASN A 144 13.61 1.54 1.99
N SER A 145 14.87 1.95 2.11
CA SER A 145 15.50 2.34 3.38
C SER A 145 15.31 3.82 3.75
N LEU A 146 14.73 4.65 2.88
CA LEU A 146 14.68 6.11 3.01
C LEU A 146 13.28 6.67 3.29
N HIS A 147 12.38 5.88 3.87
CA HIS A 147 10.97 6.26 4.10
C HIS A 147 10.74 7.12 5.35
N ILE A 148 11.56 8.15 5.55
CA ILE A 148 11.40 9.09 6.66
C ILE A 148 11.09 10.46 6.06
N THR A 149 9.80 10.80 6.04
CA THR A 149 9.36 12.17 5.74
C THR A 149 8.82 12.78 7.02
N ARG A 150 9.43 13.90 7.45
CA ARG A 150 8.99 14.62 8.64
C ARG A 150 7.69 15.36 8.34
N LEU A 151 6.58 14.89 8.89
CA LEU A 151 5.31 15.62 8.92
C LEU A 151 5.04 16.13 10.32
N THR A 152 4.75 17.41 10.42
CA THR A 152 4.35 18.05 11.67
C THR A 152 3.02 18.77 11.45
N PHE A 153 1.94 18.20 11.99
CA PHE A 153 0.61 18.79 11.96
C PHE A 153 -0.06 18.60 13.33
N SER A 154 -0.91 19.55 13.74
CA SER A 154 -1.65 19.51 15.02
C SER A 154 -2.93 18.67 14.89
N SER A 155 -3.69 18.90 13.82
CA SER A 155 -4.86 18.14 13.41
C SER A 155 -5.00 18.20 11.89
N PHE A 156 -5.74 17.25 11.32
CA PHE A 156 -6.11 17.23 9.91
C PHE A 156 -7.47 16.55 9.79
N SER A 157 -8.27 16.96 8.81
CA SER A 157 -9.56 16.36 8.48
C SER A 157 -9.81 16.51 6.98
N LEU A 158 -10.66 15.63 6.43
CA LEU A 158 -11.12 15.79 5.05
C LEU A 158 -12.11 16.94 4.96
N ALA A 159 -11.72 18.00 4.25
CA ALA A 159 -12.60 19.09 3.86
C ALA A 159 -13.49 18.65 2.70
N MET A 160 -14.60 17.96 3.02
CA MET A 160 -15.55 17.43 2.03
C MET A 160 -16.26 18.54 1.24
N ASP A 161 -16.39 19.72 1.84
CA ASP A 161 -16.93 20.95 1.24
C ASP A 161 -16.03 21.53 0.15
N ALA A 162 -14.73 21.28 0.21
CA ALA A 162 -13.75 21.70 -0.79
C ALA A 162 -13.59 20.68 -1.94
N GLN A 163 -14.22 19.50 -1.87
CA GLN A 163 -14.10 18.48 -2.91
C GLN A 163 -15.00 18.81 -4.10
N PRO A 164 -14.48 18.72 -5.34
CA PRO A 164 -15.32 18.87 -6.53
C PRO A 164 -16.35 17.73 -6.57
N ALA A 165 -17.51 17.98 -7.16
CA ALA A 165 -18.60 17.01 -7.20
C ALA A 165 -18.18 15.68 -7.87
N GLU A 166 -17.27 15.75 -8.84
CA GLU A 166 -16.69 14.60 -9.54
C GLU A 166 -15.74 13.79 -8.65
N GLY A 167 -15.18 14.39 -7.60
CA GLY A 167 -14.34 13.72 -6.61
C GLY A 167 -15.13 12.97 -5.55
N ILE A 168 -16.45 13.12 -5.51
CA ILE A 168 -17.30 12.44 -4.52
C ILE A 168 -17.89 11.17 -5.16
N PRO A 169 -17.69 9.99 -4.56
CA PRO A 169 -18.25 8.75 -5.08
C PRO A 169 -19.77 8.83 -5.20
N LEU A 170 -20.29 8.35 -6.32
CA LEU A 170 -21.73 8.34 -6.58
C LEU A 170 -22.44 7.50 -5.52
N LYS A 171 -23.54 8.01 -4.98
CA LYS A 171 -24.37 7.30 -3.99
C LYS A 171 -24.92 5.97 -4.52
N THR A 172 -24.97 5.79 -5.84
CA THR A 172 -25.42 4.57 -6.51
C THR A 172 -24.36 3.46 -6.54
N TRP A 173 -23.12 3.75 -6.14
CA TRP A 173 -22.05 2.75 -6.11
C TRP A 173 -22.22 1.80 -4.92
N THR A 174 -22.43 0.52 -5.23
CA THR A 174 -22.55 -0.53 -4.22
C THR A 174 -21.17 -1.00 -3.77
N LYS A 175 -20.99 -1.15 -2.45
CA LYS A 175 -19.81 -1.79 -1.86
C LYS A 175 -19.83 -3.30 -2.14
N ALA A 176 -19.42 -3.70 -3.35
CA ALA A 176 -19.30 -5.11 -3.71
C ALA A 176 -17.89 -5.66 -3.35
N PRO A 177 -17.75 -6.98 -3.15
CA PRO A 177 -16.45 -7.63 -3.07
C PRO A 177 -15.64 -7.41 -4.36
N GLY A 178 -14.34 -7.13 -4.25
CA GLY A 178 -13.44 -6.96 -5.40
C GLY A 178 -13.45 -5.55 -6.03
N THR A 179 -14.17 -4.59 -5.46
CA THR A 179 -14.14 -3.19 -5.90
C THR A 179 -13.95 -2.25 -4.72
N THR A 180 -13.13 -1.21 -4.91
CA THR A 180 -13.00 -0.07 -3.99
C THR A 180 -14.12 0.95 -4.20
N LYS A 181 -14.88 0.84 -5.31
CA LYS A 181 -15.99 1.75 -5.63
C LYS A 181 -17.03 1.77 -4.51
N GLY A 182 -17.33 2.97 -4.02
CA GLY A 182 -18.33 3.22 -2.98
C GLY A 182 -17.82 2.96 -1.55
N ARG A 183 -16.56 2.54 -1.38
CA ARG A 183 -15.91 2.39 -0.07
C ARG A 183 -15.18 3.66 0.34
N ASP A 184 -14.42 4.23 -0.58
CA ASP A 184 -13.69 5.48 -0.38
C ASP A 184 -14.64 6.67 -0.24
N LYS A 185 -14.28 7.67 0.58
CA LYS A 185 -15.03 8.94 0.68
C LYS A 185 -14.73 9.90 -0.46
N ILE A 186 -13.59 9.75 -1.11
CA ILE A 186 -13.17 10.53 -2.28
C ILE A 186 -12.71 9.59 -3.41
N MET A 187 -13.01 9.96 -4.64
CA MET A 187 -12.54 9.26 -5.83
C MET A 187 -11.22 9.87 -6.29
N PHE A 188 -10.16 9.07 -6.28
CA PHE A 188 -8.89 9.46 -6.85
C PHE A 188 -8.96 9.33 -8.38
N GLY A 189 -9.13 10.47 -9.06
CA GLY A 189 -9.07 10.52 -10.51
C GLY A 189 -7.62 10.37 -11.01
N LEU A 190 -7.40 9.47 -11.96
CA LEU A 190 -6.23 9.56 -12.83
C LEU A 190 -6.52 10.64 -13.87
N HIS A 191 -6.00 11.84 -13.67
CA HIS A 191 -5.79 12.77 -14.79
C HIS A 191 -4.62 12.22 -15.62
N CYS A 192 -4.89 11.21 -16.44
CA CYS A 192 -4.03 10.91 -17.57
C CYS A 192 -4.25 12.03 -18.58
N ILE A 193 -3.35 13.01 -18.57
CA ILE A 193 -3.19 14.00 -19.65
C ILE A 193 -2.34 13.35 -20.75
#